data_AF-A0A314UUJ8-F1
#
_entry.id   AF-A0A314UUJ8-F1
#
_cell.length_a   1.000
_cell.length_b   1.000
_cell.length_c   1.000
_cell.angle_alpha   90.00
_cell.angle_beta   90.00
_cell.angle_gamma   90.00
#
_symmetry.space_group_name_H-M   'P 1'
#
loop_
_entity.id
_entity.type
_entity.pdbx_description
1 polymer ?
#
loop_
_entity_poly.entity_id
_entity_poly.type
_entity_poly.pdbx_seq_one_letter_code
_entity_poly.pdbx_strand_id
1 'polypeptide(L)'
;MALDPEMKKMIMEDLERFVRRREFYKKAGKAWKRGYLLYGPPGTGKSSLIAAMANYLKYDVYDLELASIYSNHELRRVLLSTTNRSILVIEDIDCTVDLKNRKLKDKDYSHLGPNKASHLSSQTFHKFS
;
A
#
# COMPACT_ATOMS: atom_id res chain seq x y z
N MET A 1 -7.17 -19.85 0.42
CA MET A 1 -5.78 -19.39 0.21
C MET A 1 -5.37 -18.60 1.43
N ALA A 2 -4.40 -19.09 2.19
CA ALA A 2 -3.95 -18.47 3.44
C ALA A 2 -2.65 -17.71 3.18
N LEU A 3 -2.50 -16.55 3.81
CA LEU A 3 -1.22 -15.82 3.87
C LEU A 3 -0.14 -16.77 4.41
N ASP A 4 1.06 -16.72 3.83
CA ASP A 4 2.19 -17.51 4.33
C ASP A 4 2.39 -17.24 5.84
N PRO A 5 2.49 -18.29 6.70
CA PRO A 5 2.61 -18.11 8.14
C PRO A 5 3.80 -17.25 8.58
N GLU A 6 4.92 -17.33 7.87
CA GLU A 6 6.12 -16.55 8.18
C GLU A 6 5.88 -15.07 7.85
N MET A 7 5.30 -14.79 6.68
CA MET A 7 4.92 -13.42 6.31
C MET A 7 3.94 -12.80 7.31
N LYS A 8 2.93 -13.57 7.74
CA LYS A 8 2.01 -13.12 8.78
C LYS A 8 2.75 -12.78 10.08
N LYS A 9 3.67 -13.63 10.52
CA LYS A 9 4.45 -13.42 11.74
C LYS A 9 5.30 -12.15 11.64
N MET A 10 6.02 -11.96 10.53
CA MET A 10 6.84 -10.78 10.28
C MET A 10 6.03 -9.47 10.37
N ILE A 11 4.82 -9.46 9.79
CA ILE A 11 3.94 -8.28 9.83
C ILE A 11 3.48 -8.00 11.27
N MET A 12 3.08 -9.03 12.02
CA MET A 12 2.62 -8.86 13.40
C MET A 12 3.73 -8.35 14.32
N GLU A 13 4.94 -8.91 14.23
CA GLU A 13 6.09 -8.45 15.02
C GLU A 13 6.44 -6.99 14.72
N ASP A 14 6.35 -6.59 13.45
CA ASP A 14 6.61 -5.21 13.04
C ASP A 14 5.53 -4.24 13.53
N LEU A 15 4.25 -4.65 13.52
CA LEU A 15 3.15 -3.88 14.09
C LEU A 15 3.33 -3.65 15.60
N GLU A 16 3.66 -4.69 16.35
CA GLU A 16 3.93 -4.58 17.79
C GLU A 16 5.10 -3.63 18.07
N ARG A 17 6.17 -3.74 17.27
CA ARG A 17 7.33 -2.87 17.34
C ARG A 17 6.97 -1.41 17.02
N PHE A 18 6.12 -1.18 16.03
CA PHE A 18 5.62 0.14 15.66
C PHE A 18 4.86 0.79 16.83
N VAL A 19 3.91 0.06 17.42
CA VAL A 19 3.11 0.52 18.57
C VAL A 19 3.99 0.87 19.77
N ARG A 20 4.92 -0.01 20.14
CA ARG A 20 5.82 0.19 21.30
C ARG A 20 6.76 1.38 21.16
N ARG A 21 7.10 1.80 19.93
CA ARG A 21 8.08 2.87 19.68
C ARG A 21 7.48 4.26 19.64
N ARG A 22 6.17 4.43 19.84
CA ARG A 22 5.51 5.75 19.83
C ARG A 22 6.25 6.82 20.61
N GLU A 23 6.58 6.52 21.87
CA GLU A 23 7.23 7.50 22.76
C GLU A 23 8.69 7.77 22.35
N PHE A 24 9.38 6.78 21.78
CA PHE A 24 10.72 6.97 21.24
C PHE A 24 10.73 7.95 20.07
N TYR A 25 9.78 7.82 19.13
CA TYR A 25 9.65 8.76 18.01
C TYR A 25 9.29 10.17 18.49
N LYS A 26 8.37 10.27 19.47
CA LYS A 26 7.99 11.53 20.09
C LYS A 26 9.19 12.25 20.73
N LYS A 27 9.99 11.53 21.54
CA LYS A 27 11.20 12.08 22.18
C LYS A 27 12.26 12.51 21.17
N ALA A 28 12.38 11.79 20.06
CA ALA A 28 13.32 12.12 19.00
C ALA A 28 12.82 13.24 18.05
N GLY A 29 11.60 13.76 18.24
CA GLY A 29 10.99 14.74 17.33
C GLY A 29 10.74 14.19 15.91
N LYS A 30 10.63 12.87 15.76
CA LYS A 30 10.46 12.20 14.46
C LYS A 30 9.00 11.85 14.22
N ALA A 31 8.57 11.93 12.96
CA ALA A 31 7.24 11.49 12.57
C ALA A 31 7.04 10.00 12.87
N TRP A 32 6.07 9.67 13.73
CA TRP A 32 5.71 8.30 14.05
C TRP A 32 4.79 7.76 12.96
N LYS A 33 5.39 7.16 11.93
CA LYS A 33 4.68 6.63 10.77
C LYS A 33 5.25 5.26 10.35
N ARG A 34 4.41 4.37 9.83
CA ARG A 34 4.83 3.10 9.21
C ARG A 34 4.23 2.96 7.82
N GLY A 35 5.04 2.45 6.88
CA GLY A 35 4.69 2.23 5.48
C GLY A 35 4.71 0.74 5.13
N TYR A 36 3.66 0.22 4.49
CA TYR A 36 3.67 -1.13 3.89
C TYR A 36 3.28 -1.06 2.42
N LEU A 37 3.96 -1.86 1.60
CA LEU A 37 3.61 -2.11 0.21
C LEU A 37 3.19 -3.56 0.09
N LEU A 38 1.89 -3.80 -0.14
CA LEU A 38 1.37 -5.13 -0.40
C LEU A 38 1.22 -5.30 -1.92
N TYR A 39 1.77 -6.39 -2.47
CA TYR A 39 1.72 -6.69 -3.89
C TYR A 39 1.45 -8.18 -4.12
N GLY A 40 0.83 -8.50 -5.25
CA GLY A 40 0.54 -9.86 -5.67
C GLY A 40 -0.78 -9.94 -6.45
N PRO A 41 -1.12 -11.10 -7.03
CA PRO A 41 -2.32 -11.26 -7.84
C PRO A 41 -3.62 -10.79 -7.15
N PRO A 42 -4.67 -10.42 -7.91
CA PRO A 42 -5.98 -10.17 -7.32
C PRO A 42 -6.50 -11.43 -6.61
N GLY A 43 -7.29 -11.25 -5.54
CA GLY A 43 -7.85 -12.36 -4.76
C GLY A 43 -6.90 -13.02 -3.75
N THR A 44 -5.67 -12.51 -3.56
CA THR A 44 -4.71 -13.05 -2.57
C THR A 44 -4.91 -12.55 -1.13
N GLY A 45 -5.99 -11.82 -0.85
CA GLY A 45 -6.36 -11.40 0.50
C GLY A 45 -5.62 -10.17 1.04
N LYS A 46 -5.04 -9.32 0.18
CA LYS A 46 -4.39 -8.05 0.56
C LYS A 46 -5.32 -7.15 1.39
N SER A 47 -6.52 -6.86 0.87
CA SER A 47 -7.56 -6.09 1.56
C SER A 47 -8.01 -6.74 2.89
N SER A 48 -8.09 -8.07 2.92
CA SER A 48 -8.40 -8.82 4.14
C SER A 48 -7.30 -8.71 5.21
N LEU A 49 -6.03 -8.72 4.79
CA LEU A 49 -4.89 -8.50 5.70
C LEU A 49 -4.94 -7.10 6.30
N ILE A 50 -5.22 -6.07 5.50
CA ILE A 50 -5.35 -4.68 5.97
C ILE A 50 -6.46 -4.57 7.02
N ALA A 51 -7.63 -5.16 6.75
CA ALA A 51 -8.73 -5.21 7.70
C ALA A 51 -8.35 -5.94 9.00
N ALA A 52 -7.58 -7.03 8.91
CA ALA A 52 -7.08 -7.74 10.10
C ALA A 52 -6.09 -6.89 10.91
N MET A 53 -5.18 -6.17 10.25
CA MET A 53 -4.24 -5.24 10.90
C MET A 53 -4.98 -4.10 11.59
N ALA A 54 -5.97 -3.49 10.93
CA ALA A 54 -6.81 -2.44 11.48
C ALA A 54 -7.52 -2.89 12.75
N ASN A 55 -8.15 -4.07 12.71
CA ASN A 55 -8.84 -4.67 13.85
C ASN A 55 -7.89 -4.96 15.02
N TYR A 56 -6.71 -5.52 14.74
CA TYR A 56 -5.71 -5.82 15.76
C TYR A 56 -5.22 -4.54 16.46
N LEU A 57 -4.95 -3.48 15.70
CA LEU A 57 -4.48 -2.20 16.23
C LEU A 57 -5.60 -1.32 16.81
N LYS A 58 -6.86 -1.62 16.49
CA LYS A 58 -8.04 -0.77 16.70
C LYS A 58 -7.89 0.60 16.02
N TYR A 59 -7.50 0.58 14.74
CA TYR A 59 -7.29 1.78 13.93
C TYR A 59 -8.44 1.94 12.92
N ASP A 60 -8.78 3.19 12.61
CA ASP A 60 -9.73 3.52 11.55
C ASP A 60 -9.08 3.28 10.18
N VAL A 61 -9.85 2.84 9.19
CA VAL A 61 -9.38 2.62 7.82
C VAL A 61 -9.97 3.70 6.91
N TYR A 62 -9.10 4.38 6.17
CA TYR A 62 -9.46 5.36 5.16
C TYR A 62 -8.98 4.87 3.81
N ASP A 63 -9.90 4.71 2.86
CA ASP A 63 -9.56 4.40 1.49
C ASP A 63 -9.31 5.69 0.70
N LEU A 64 -8.22 5.73 -0.05
CA LEU A 64 -7.84 6.84 -0.90
C LEU A 64 -7.90 6.41 -2.35
N GLU A 65 -8.93 6.90 -3.03
CA GLU A 65 -9.05 6.77 -4.47
C GLU A 65 -8.09 7.76 -5.16
N LEU A 66 -6.90 7.29 -5.52
CA LEU A 66 -5.87 8.15 -6.12
C LEU A 66 -6.35 8.79 -7.45
N ALA A 67 -7.27 8.11 -8.16
CA ALA A 67 -7.86 8.59 -9.40
C ALA A 67 -8.70 9.88 -9.23
N SER A 68 -9.21 10.15 -8.03
CA SER A 68 -9.99 11.35 -7.74
C SER A 68 -9.13 12.56 -7.33
N ILE A 69 -7.80 12.42 -7.28
CA ILE A 69 -6.87 13.46 -6.84
C ILE A 69 -6.19 14.10 -8.06
N TYR A 70 -6.43 15.40 -8.26
CA TYR A 70 -5.95 16.11 -9.46
C TYR A 70 -4.71 16.97 -9.22
N SER A 71 -4.25 17.10 -7.97
CA SER A 71 -3.08 17.91 -7.64
C SER A 71 -2.27 17.41 -6.45
N ASN A 72 -0.97 17.72 -6.44
CA ASN A 72 -0.09 17.46 -5.29
C ASN A 72 -0.56 18.18 -4.01
N HIS A 73 -1.22 19.33 -4.15
CA HIS A 73 -1.78 20.07 -3.02
C HIS A 73 -2.93 19.30 -2.36
N GLU A 74 -3.83 18.73 -3.17
CA GLU A 74 -4.93 17.90 -2.70
C GLU A 74 -4.42 16.59 -2.08
N LEU A 75 -3.48 15.90 -2.72
CA LEU A 75 -2.82 14.73 -2.16
C LEU A 75 -2.20 15.03 -0.79
N ARG A 76 -1.47 16.16 -0.68
CA ARG A 76 -0.85 16.58 0.57
C ARG A 76 -1.90 16.91 1.64
N ARG A 77 -3.02 17.53 1.26
CA ARG A 77 -4.12 17.82 2.19
C ARG A 77 -4.68 16.53 2.78
N VAL A 78 -5.00 15.54 1.94
CA VAL A 78 -5.50 14.24 2.40
C VAL A 78 -4.48 13.54 3.30
N LEU A 79 -3.21 13.49 2.89
CA LEU A 79 -2.14 12.86 3.67
C LEU A 79 -1.88 13.50 5.04
N LEU A 80 -2.26 14.77 5.21
CA LEU A 80 -2.15 15.53 6.46
C LEU A 80 -3.44 15.50 7.29
N SER A 81 -4.62 15.29 6.68
CA SER A 81 -5.90 15.21 7.39
C SER A 81 -6.15 13.86 8.05
N THR A 82 -5.41 12.81 7.68
CA THR A 82 -5.49 11.51 8.37
C THR A 82 -5.16 11.66 9.85
N THR A 83 -6.07 11.22 10.71
CA THR A 83 -5.93 11.28 12.18
C THR A 83 -4.89 10.28 12.69
N ASN A 84 -4.44 10.47 13.94
CA ASN A 84 -3.67 9.43 14.62
C ASN A 84 -4.57 8.21 14.89
N ARG A 85 -3.98 7.01 14.97
CA ARG A 85 -4.64 5.70 14.98
C ARG A 85 -5.46 5.44 13.71
N SER A 86 -4.88 5.73 12.55
CA SER A 86 -5.51 5.42 11.27
C SER A 86 -4.58 4.65 10.33
N ILE A 87 -5.20 3.91 9.41
CA ILE A 87 -4.58 3.28 8.25
C ILE A 87 -5.15 3.98 7.01
N LEU A 88 -4.28 4.68 6.28
CA LEU A 88 -4.61 5.16 4.94
C LEU A 88 -4.25 4.08 3.94
N VAL A 89 -5.23 3.64 3.15
CA VAL A 89 -5.09 2.67 2.05
C VAL A 89 -5.02 3.47 0.75
N ILE A 90 -4.03 3.18 -0.09
CA ILE A 90 -3.95 3.76 -1.45
C ILE A 90 -3.88 2.60 -2.42
N GLU A 91 -4.96 2.30 -3.13
CA GLU A 91 -5.01 1.21 -4.10
C GLU A 91 -4.50 1.65 -5.50
N ASP A 92 -4.14 0.66 -6.32
CA ASP A 92 -3.86 0.81 -7.75
C ASP A 92 -2.80 1.87 -8.15
N ILE A 93 -1.76 2.04 -7.33
CA ILE A 93 -0.66 2.98 -7.62
C ILE A 93 0.15 2.64 -8.89
N ASP A 94 -0.03 1.43 -9.44
CA ASP A 94 0.65 0.93 -10.64
C ASP A 94 -0.04 1.26 -11.97
N CYS A 95 -1.31 1.68 -11.94
CA CYS A 95 -2.11 1.89 -13.15
C CYS A 95 -1.56 2.98 -14.08
N THR A 96 -0.57 3.75 -13.64
CA THR A 96 0.02 4.86 -14.40
C THR A 96 1.16 4.45 -15.34
N VAL A 97 1.85 3.33 -15.09
CA VAL A 97 3.07 2.99 -15.86
C VAL A 97 2.76 2.30 -17.19
N ASP A 98 1.64 1.57 -17.28
CA ASP A 98 1.25 0.86 -18.50
C ASP A 98 0.64 1.74 -19.61
N LEU A 99 0.29 3.00 -19.30
CA LEU A 99 -0.22 3.94 -20.33
C LEU A 99 0.89 4.52 -21.21
N LYS A 100 2.16 4.44 -20.81
CA LYS A 100 3.30 4.89 -21.64
C LYS A 100 3.89 3.79 -22.52
N ASN A 101 3.66 2.51 -22.22
CA ASN A 101 4.14 1.39 -23.02
C ASN A 101 3.27 1.07 -24.25
N ARG A 102 2.10 1.70 -24.41
CA ARG A 102 1.25 1.53 -25.61
C ARG A 102 1.62 2.43 -26.80
N LYS A 103 2.58 3.35 -26.67
CA LYS A 103 3.06 4.19 -27.80
C LYS A 103 4.48 3.88 -28.30
N LEU A 104 5.13 2.84 -27.77
CA LEU A 104 6.45 2.39 -28.22
C LEU A 104 6.45 0.97 -28.82
N LYS A 105 5.28 0.41 -29.13
CA LYS A 105 5.16 -0.90 -29.80
C LYS A 105 4.89 -0.75 -31.29
N ASP A 106 5.77 -0.08 -32.02
CA ASP A 106 5.72 -0.15 -33.49
C ASP A 106 7.03 -0.53 -34.16
N LYS A 107 8.09 -0.88 -33.42
CA LYS A 107 9.27 -1.56 -34.00
C LYS A 107 9.84 -2.61 -33.06
N ASP A 108 9.85 -3.86 -33.56
CA ASP A 108 10.71 -4.99 -33.21
C ASP A 108 10.62 -5.63 -31.81
N TYR A 109 9.62 -6.50 -31.62
CA TYR A 109 9.71 -7.64 -30.69
C TYR A 109 8.98 -8.87 -31.24
N SER A 110 9.53 -9.49 -32.29
CA SER A 110 9.03 -10.76 -32.87
C SER A 110 9.41 -12.03 -32.11
N HIS A 111 9.97 -11.94 -30.89
CA HIS A 111 10.54 -13.12 -30.21
C HIS A 111 10.11 -13.33 -28.75
N LEU A 112 9.13 -12.59 -28.22
CA LEU A 112 8.63 -12.80 -26.86
C LEU A 112 7.19 -13.30 -26.90
N GLY A 113 7.00 -14.58 -26.53
CA GLY A 113 5.70 -15.25 -26.50
C GLY A 113 4.68 -14.59 -25.55
N PRO A 114 3.38 -14.75 -25.83
CA PRO A 114 2.34 -13.98 -25.18
C PRO A 114 1.93 -14.65 -23.85
N ASN A 115 2.65 -14.40 -22.76
CA ASN A 115 2.07 -14.52 -21.41
C ASN A 115 3.08 -14.09 -20.34
N LYS A 116 2.80 -12.96 -19.67
CA LYS A 116 3.21 -12.61 -18.28
C LYS A 116 2.98 -11.14 -17.89
N ALA A 117 2.25 -10.35 -18.68
CA ALA A 117 1.95 -8.95 -18.33
C ALA A 117 0.56 -8.73 -17.70
N SER A 118 -0.23 -9.78 -17.45
CA SER A 118 -1.62 -9.67 -16.95
C SER A 118 -1.78 -9.90 -15.43
N HIS A 119 -0.69 -9.94 -14.66
CA HIS A 119 -0.71 -10.57 -13.32
C HIS A 119 -0.21 -9.74 -12.13
N LEU A 120 0.02 -8.44 -12.30
CA LEU A 120 0.39 -7.56 -11.19
C LEU A 120 -0.69 -6.49 -11.02
N SER A 121 -1.78 -6.82 -10.34
CA SER A 121 -2.72 -5.80 -9.88
C SER A 121 -2.55 -5.55 -8.38
N SER A 122 -2.51 -4.26 -8.08
CA SER A 122 -2.60 -3.62 -6.77
C SER A 122 -1.32 -3.72 -5.95
N GLN A 123 -0.46 -2.73 -6.18
CA GLN A 123 0.37 -2.14 -5.15
C GLN A 123 -0.51 -1.28 -4.24
N THR A 124 -0.55 -1.61 -2.96
CA THR A 124 -1.28 -0.80 -1.98
C THR A 124 -0.31 -0.20 -0.97
N PHE A 125 -0.19 1.12 -0.94
CA PHE A 125 0.62 1.83 0.04
C PHE A 125 -0.20 2.15 1.28
N HIS A 126 0.32 1.76 2.44
CA HIS A 126 -0.35 1.98 3.71
C HIS A 126 0.44 2.89 4.62
N LYS A 127 -0.17 3.98 5.08
CA LYS A 127 0.40 4.83 6.12
C LYS A 127 -0.33 4.61 7.43
N PHE A 128 0.43 4.20 8.44
CA PHE A 128 -0.02 4.14 9.83
C PHE A 128 0.48 5.39 10.54
N SER A 129 -0.39 6.11 11.24
CA SER A 129 -0.06 7.22 12.16
C SER A 129 -0.95 7.20 13.37
#